data_AF-D1C1U8-F1
#
_entry.id   AF-D1C1U8-F1
#
_cell.length_a   1.000
_cell.length_b   1.000
_cell.length_c   1.000
_cell.angle_alpha   90.00
_cell.angle_beta   90.00
_cell.angle_gamma   90.00
#
_symmetry.space_group_name_H-M   'P 1'
#
loop_
_entity.id
_entity.type
_entity.pdbx_description
1 polymer ?
#
loop_
_entity_poly.entity_id
_entity_poly.type
_entity_poly.pdbx_seq_one_letter_code
_entity_poly.pdbx_strand_id
1 'polypeptide(L)'
;MESRGYQVIGRRLSQPQTLIFRDPDGRHFLRAGCGTRLVRVTARDAMRLMRSRDYHSVLDRSWRSEIDAIVMDCPLPDTAAPEVAGS
;
A
#
# COMPACT_ATOMS: atom_id res chain seq x y z
N MET A 1 -6.41 19.22 -11.60
CA MET A 1 -5.55 18.84 -10.46
C MET A 1 -4.87 17.57 -10.88
N GLU A 2 -3.61 17.65 -11.34
CA GLU A 2 -2.86 16.48 -11.80
C GLU A 2 -2.84 15.45 -10.68
N SER A 3 -3.44 14.28 -10.94
CA SER A 3 -3.49 13.17 -10.01
C SER A 3 -2.05 12.72 -9.75
N ARG A 4 -1.45 13.26 -8.69
CA ARG A 4 -0.15 12.83 -8.18
C ARG A 4 -0.25 11.34 -7.90
N GLY A 5 0.35 10.55 -8.78
CA GLY A 5 0.32 9.10 -8.66
C GLY A 5 1.20 8.61 -7.51
N TYR A 6 1.07 7.35 -7.16
CA TYR A 6 1.84 6.68 -6.13
C TYR A 6 2.46 5.41 -6.69
N GLN A 7 3.77 5.27 -6.54
CA GLN A 7 4.54 4.09 -6.92
C GLN A 7 4.86 3.31 -5.66
N VAL A 8 4.59 2.00 -5.65
CA VAL A 8 5.01 1.14 -4.54
C VAL A 8 6.51 0.91 -4.63
N ILE A 9 7.21 1.11 -3.52
CA ILE A 9 8.67 0.95 -3.44
C ILE A 9 9.09 -0.05 -2.36
N GLY A 10 8.20 -0.39 -1.44
CA GLY A 10 8.49 -1.31 -0.34
C GLY A 10 7.27 -2.06 0.15
N ARG A 11 7.50 -3.30 0.61
CA ARG A 11 6.48 -4.16 1.21
C ARG A 11 7.03 -4.82 2.47
N ARG A 12 6.23 -4.86 3.54
CA ARG A 12 6.61 -5.58 4.76
C ARG A 12 6.34 -7.07 4.61
N LEU A 13 7.30 -7.93 4.96
CA LEU A 13 7.19 -9.39 4.85
C LEU A 13 6.16 -9.97 5.82
N SER A 14 6.23 -9.57 7.09
CA SER A 14 5.33 -10.05 8.15
C SER A 14 3.90 -9.53 8.01
N GLN A 15 3.69 -8.48 7.23
CA GLN A 15 2.38 -7.88 6.98
C GLN A 15 2.32 -7.31 5.56
N PRO A 16 2.07 -8.15 4.54
CA PRO A 16 2.18 -7.77 3.12
C PRO A 16 1.31 -6.57 2.70
N GLN A 17 0.21 -6.33 3.43
CA GLN A 17 -0.66 -5.17 3.23
C GLN A 17 -0.03 -3.84 3.67
N THR A 18 1.05 -3.87 4.46
CA THR A 18 1.83 -2.68 4.82
C THR A 18 2.80 -2.34 3.69
N LEU A 19 2.56 -1.21 3.04
CA LEU A 19 3.27 -0.80 1.83
C LEU A 19 3.88 0.59 2.00
N ILE A 20 5.04 0.79 1.37
CA ILE A 20 5.70 2.09 1.26
C ILE A 20 5.57 2.57 -0.17
N PHE A 21 5.11 3.80 -0.33
CA PHE A 21 4.93 4.46 -1.60
C PHE A 21 5.83 5.68 -1.73
N ARG A 22 6.08 6.06 -2.98
CA ARG A 22 6.68 7.32 -3.37
C ARG A 22 5.78 8.02 -4.39
N ASP A 23 5.74 9.34 -4.36
CA ASP A 23 5.09 10.17 -5.39
C ASP A 23 6.11 10.71 -6.43
N PRO A 24 5.67 11.39 -7.51
CA PRO A 24 6.57 11.95 -8.51
C PRO A 24 7.55 12.99 -7.95
N ASP A 25 7.13 13.71 -6.89
CA ASP A 25 7.93 14.71 -6.18
C ASP A 25 8.98 14.06 -5.23
N GLY A 26 9.03 12.73 -5.12
CA GLY A 26 9.97 12.01 -4.26
C GLY A 26 9.56 11.96 -2.78
N ARG A 27 8.34 12.37 -2.44
CA ARG A 27 7.78 12.27 -1.09
C ARG A 27 7.38 10.82 -0.81
N HIS A 28 7.59 10.41 0.43
CA HIS A 28 7.36 9.04 0.86
C HIS A 28 6.09 8.93 1.70
N PHE A 29 5.37 7.83 1.52
CA PHE A 29 4.12 7.56 2.21
C PHE A 29 4.10 6.12 2.71
N LEU A 30 3.49 5.91 3.87
CA LEU A 30 3.25 4.60 4.44
C LEU A 30 1.75 4.31 4.40
N ARG A 31 1.40 3.12 3.95
CA ARG A 31 0.09 2.52 4.18
C ARG A 31 0.24 1.44 5.23
N ALA A 32 -0.33 1.64 6.42
CA ALA A 32 -0.14 0.75 7.56
C ALA A 32 -0.85 -0.60 7.38
N GLY A 33 -1.94 -0.64 6.62
CA GLY A 33 -2.67 -1.85 6.27
C GLY A 33 -3.63 -1.63 5.11
N CYS A 34 -4.32 -2.69 4.68
CA CYS A 34 -5.29 -2.62 3.60
C CYS A 34 -6.36 -1.56 3.87
N GLY A 35 -6.73 -0.76 2.86
CA GLY A 35 -7.79 0.23 2.95
C GLY A 35 -7.46 1.48 3.78
N THR A 36 -6.29 1.50 4.43
CA THR A 36 -5.86 2.66 5.23
C THR A 36 -5.34 3.78 4.34
N ARG A 37 -5.51 5.03 4.80
CA ARG A 37 -5.00 6.21 4.12
C ARG A 37 -3.46 6.19 4.04
N LEU A 38 -2.93 6.80 2.99
CA LEU A 38 -1.50 7.08 2.85
C LEU A 38 -1.06 8.16 3.85
N VAL A 39 -0.19 7.80 4.79
CA VAL A 39 0.40 8.72 5.76
C VAL A 39 1.76 9.17 5.24
N ARG A 40 1.95 10.48 5.10
CA ARG A 40 3.26 11.04 4.71
C ARG A 40 4.29 10.75 5.81
N VAL A 41 5.42 10.20 5.42
CA VAL A 41 6.57 9.95 6.30
C VAL A 41 7.79 10.73 5.83
N THR A 42 8.76 10.93 6.71
CA THR A 42 10.03 11.54 6.31
C THR A 42 10.82 10.58 5.42
N ALA A 43 11.68 11.12 4.55
CA ALA A 43 12.59 10.29 3.77
C ALA A 43 13.51 9.45 4.68
N ARG A 44 13.90 9.99 5.84
CA ARG A 44 14.70 9.28 6.85
C ARG A 44 13.97 8.05 7.38
N ASP A 45 12.69 8.19 7.74
CA ASP A 45 11.90 7.08 8.28
C ASP A 45 11.61 6.04 7.21
N ALA A 46 11.27 6.46 6.00
CA ALA A 46 11.07 5.55 4.87
C ALA A 46 12.34 4.73 4.59
N MET A 47 13.50 5.37 4.53
CA MET A 47 14.79 4.67 4.37
C MET A 47 15.11 3.75 5.54
N ARG A 48 14.78 4.15 6.78
CA ARG A 48 14.97 3.30 7.96
C ARG A 48 14.12 2.04 7.88
N LEU A 49 12.86 2.16 7.46
CA LEU A 49 11.97 1.03 7.23
C LEU A 49 12.51 0.12 6.12
N MET A 50 12.89 0.69 4.97
CA MET A 50 13.42 -0.03 3.81
C MET A 50 14.75 -0.75 4.06
N ARG A 51 15.52 -0.31 5.07
CA ARG A 51 16.75 -0.99 5.52
C ARG A 51 16.48 -2.08 6.57
N SER A 52 15.27 -2.14 7.13
CA SER A 52 14.90 -3.23 8.02
C SER A 52 14.79 -4.54 7.24
N ARG A 53 15.18 -5.66 7.87
CA ARG A 53 14.99 -7.00 7.30
C ARG A 53 13.51 -7.36 7.10
N ASP A 54 12.61 -6.63 7.76
CA ASP A 54 11.16 -6.81 7.62
C ASP A 54 10.60 -6.24 6.31
N TYR A 55 11.33 -5.37 5.60
CA TYR A 55 10.85 -4.76 4.37
C TYR A 55 11.68 -5.22 3.17
N HIS A 56 10.97 -5.56 2.11
CA HIS A 56 11.54 -5.85 0.81
C HIS A 56 11.28 -4.69 -0.15
N SER A 57 12.31 -4.36 -0.93
CA SER A 57 12.18 -3.42 -2.04
C SER A 57 11.30 -4.00 -3.13
N VAL A 58 10.38 -3.18 -3.62
CA VAL A 58 9.51 -3.52 -4.75
C VAL A 58 9.97 -2.72 -5.95
N LEU A 59 10.30 -3.40 -7.04
CA LEU A 59 10.67 -2.79 -8.32
C LEU A 59 9.43 -2.70 -9.21
N ASP A 60 8.45 -1.90 -8.79
CA ASP A 60 7.24 -1.64 -9.56
C ASP A 60 7.42 -0.37 -10.38
N ARG A 61 7.00 -0.36 -11.65
CA ARG A 61 7.12 0.81 -12.55
C ARG A 61 5.80 1.58 -12.70
N SER A 62 4.74 1.10 -12.05
CA SER A 62 3.39 1.60 -12.23
C SER A 62 3.07 2.71 -11.23
N TRP A 63 2.50 3.79 -11.75
CA TRP A 63 1.93 4.87 -10.94
C TRP A 63 0.44 4.61 -10.76
N ARG A 64 -0.01 4.66 -9.50
CA ARG A 64 -1.40 4.38 -9.11
C ARG A 64 -2.08 5.65 -8.62
N SER A 65 -3.39 5.76 -8.80
CA SER A 65 -4.17 6.79 -8.12
C SER A 65 -4.10 6.60 -6.60
N GLU A 66 -4.53 7.60 -5.82
CA GLU A 66 -4.61 7.45 -4.35
C GLU A 66 -5.53 6.28 -3.96
N ILE A 67 -6.68 6.15 -4.64
CA ILE A 67 -7.64 5.06 -4.36
C ILE A 67 -7.01 3.71 -4.68
N ASP A 68 -6.39 3.55 -5.86
CA ASP A 68 -5.72 2.30 -6.24
C ASP A 68 -4.61 1.92 -5.26
N ALA A 69 -3.83 2.90 -4.78
CA ALA A 69 -2.78 2.66 -3.77
C ALA A 69 -3.37 2.23 -2.41
N ILE A 70 -4.52 2.78 -2.02
CA ILE A 70 -5.20 2.43 -0.77
C ILE A 70 -5.78 1.01 -0.83
N VAL A 71 -6.33 0.58 -1.96
CA VAL A 71 -6.97 -0.74 -2.11
C VAL A 71 -6.05 -1.84 -2.66
N MET A 72 -4.82 -1.49 -3.05
CA MET A 72 -3.84 -2.43 -3.59
C MET A 72 -3.58 -3.63 -2.66
N ASP A 73 -3.57 -4.85 -3.18
CA ASP A 73 -3.36 -6.09 -2.40
C ASP A 73 -4.31 -6.26 -1.20
N CYS A 74 -5.45 -5.57 -1.20
CA CYS A 74 -6.51 -5.85 -0.24
C CYS A 74 -7.17 -7.19 -0.57
N PRO A 75 -7.52 -8.01 0.44
CA PRO A 75 -8.39 -9.15 0.19
C PRO A 75 -9.69 -8.63 -0.42
N LEU A 76 -10.16 -9.30 -1.48
CA LEU A 76 -11.53 -9.10 -1.92
C LEU A 76 -12.44 -9.54 -0.76
N PRO A 77 -13.51 -8.81 -0.47
CA PRO A 77 -14.51 -9.34 0.44
C PRO A 77 -14.93 -10.70 -0.12
N ASP A 78 -14.79 -11.76 0.69
CA ASP A 78 -15.40 -13.04 0.38
C ASP A 78 -16.85 -12.72 0.04
N THR A 79 -17.25 -13.04 -1.18
CA THR A 79 -18.68 -13.14 -1.49
C THR A 79 -19.15 -14.39 -0.74
N ALA A 80 -19.28 -14.28 0.59
CA ALA A 80 -19.97 -15.25 1.38
C ALA A 80 -21.35 -15.36 0.74
N ALA A 81 -21.61 -16.55 0.19
CA ALA A 81 -22.82 -16.91 -0.50
C ALA A 81 -24.05 -16.38 0.24
N PRO A 82 -25.13 -15.98 -0.47
CA PRO A 82 -26.38 -15.68 0.21
C PRO A 82 -26.69 -16.86 1.12
N GLU A 83 -26.81 -16.60 2.43
CA GLU A 83 -27.35 -17.59 3.35
C GLU A 83 -28.72 -17.95 2.77
N VAL A 84 -28.78 -19.12 2.14
CA VAL A 84 -30.04 -19.74 1.77
C VAL A 84 -30.66 -20.10 3.11
N ALA A 85 -31.40 -19.15 3.68
CA ALA A 85 -32.32 -19.41 4.77
C ALA A 85 -33.41 -20.33 4.20
N GLY A 86 -33.09 -21.61 4.18
CA GLY A 86 -33.99 -22.69 3.81
C GLY A 86 -34.67 -23.25 5.05
N SER A 87 -35.96 -23.50 4.86
CA SER A 87 -36.94 -24.26 5.66
C SER A 87 -37.67 -23.50 6.77
#